data_AF-A0A918VPD9-F1
#
_entry.id   AF-A0A918VPD9-F1
#
_cell.length_a   1.000
_cell.length_b   1.000
_cell.length_c   1.000
_cell.angle_alpha   90.00
_cell.angle_beta   90.00
_cell.angle_gamma   90.00
#
_symmetry.space_group_name_H-M   'P 1'
#
loop_
_entity.id
_entity.type
_entity.pdbx_description
1 polymer ?
#
loop_
_entity_poly.entity_id
_entity_poly.type
_entity_poly.pdbx_seq_one_letter_code
_entity_poly.pdbx_strand_id
1 'polypeptide(L)'
;MHTDSARSVPLRLPHRAPPGDDREVTLIRPTSEAARPRGLVRGTGAGRAAAVLVLTLLAALIPLLGPSAALHGTGEAAAPGTAGIGLLRTVLFAALAVLAGELLVHRLARRLPGAPAPAPMPRGWSAYAAVAGLAAALGLALVVATGNLVPHHLSQIDLGGLYRTRDGALALLEVNAFLVAALCAASRRPATQAWPLAAVVAAEALRAHPTTEHSPLVGSALTVVHLTCASLWTGALLHTLRTCARWRGGPAAAALLGRYARVAAVLLAGVTATGVCSSLRRMPPHSVLEQLTGTAYGRVLLAKVVLVAGVALLALWARTRLHRAADPLTACLPARVEVVALGAVVAVSGLLTALPLPLPW
;
A
#
# COMPACT_ATOMS: atom_id res chain seq x y z
N MET A 1 -48.36 -61.18 -30.85
CA MET A 1 -49.20 -61.16 -29.64
C MET A 1 -49.21 -59.72 -29.14
N HIS A 2 -50.38 -59.06 -29.22
CA HIS A 2 -50.75 -57.66 -28.90
C HIS A 2 -50.02 -56.52 -29.65
N THR A 3 -50.61 -55.75 -30.59
CA THR A 3 -51.85 -54.94 -30.69
C THR A 3 -51.97 -53.74 -29.73
N ASP A 4 -51.56 -52.58 -30.24
CA ASP A 4 -52.39 -51.40 -30.58
C ASP A 4 -53.12 -50.56 -29.50
N SER A 5 -52.89 -49.23 -29.56
CA SER A 5 -53.78 -48.09 -29.22
C SER A 5 -52.97 -46.91 -28.64
N ALA A 6 -52.69 -45.81 -29.34
CA ALA A 6 -53.55 -44.78 -29.95
C ALA A 6 -54.01 -43.65 -29.00
N ARG A 7 -53.53 -42.42 -29.33
CA ARG A 7 -54.15 -41.07 -29.19
C ARG A 7 -54.43 -40.57 -27.75
N SER A 8 -54.29 -39.30 -27.39
CA SER A 8 -54.70 -38.07 -28.08
C SER A 8 -54.08 -36.80 -27.46
N VAL A 9 -53.77 -35.83 -28.31
CA VAL A 9 -53.48 -34.40 -28.04
C VAL A 9 -54.78 -33.62 -27.83
N PRO A 10 -54.79 -32.52 -27.05
CA PRO A 10 -55.62 -31.38 -27.38
C PRO A 10 -54.82 -30.08 -27.56
N LEU A 11 -55.04 -29.47 -28.74
CA LEU A 11 -54.77 -28.08 -29.09
C LEU A 11 -55.67 -27.13 -28.28
N ARG A 12 -55.13 -26.01 -27.80
CA ARG A 12 -55.90 -24.76 -27.54
C ARG A 12 -55.03 -23.52 -27.81
N LEU A 13 -55.44 -22.76 -28.80
CA LEU A 13 -55.16 -21.34 -29.09
C LEU A 13 -56.49 -20.77 -29.64
N PRO A 14 -56.65 -19.45 -29.88
CA PRO A 14 -56.20 -18.24 -29.18
C PRO A 14 -57.43 -17.34 -28.82
N HIS A 15 -57.24 -16.25 -28.08
CA HIS A 15 -58.23 -15.16 -28.03
C HIS A 15 -57.55 -13.79 -28.16
N ARG A 16 -58.07 -12.98 -29.09
CA ARG A 16 -57.62 -11.61 -29.40
C ARG A 16 -58.82 -10.67 -29.46
N ALA A 17 -58.57 -9.42 -29.05
CA ALA A 17 -59.22 -8.12 -29.38
C ALA A 17 -60.55 -7.76 -28.66
N PRO A 18 -60.97 -6.47 -28.59
CA PRO A 18 -60.42 -5.23 -29.20
C PRO A 18 -60.33 -4.00 -28.22
N PRO A 19 -60.02 -2.76 -28.69
CA PRO A 19 -59.65 -1.58 -27.89
C PRO A 19 -60.83 -0.63 -27.65
N GLY A 20 -60.69 0.29 -26.68
CA GLY A 20 -61.67 1.34 -26.46
C GLY A 20 -61.26 2.35 -25.40
N ASP A 21 -61.20 3.60 -25.86
CA ASP A 21 -61.73 4.80 -25.24
C ASP A 21 -60.76 5.88 -24.77
N ASP A 22 -61.01 7.03 -25.39
CA ASP A 22 -60.38 8.31 -25.27
C ASP A 22 -60.73 8.95 -23.93
N ARG A 23 -59.72 9.46 -23.21
CA ARG A 23 -59.91 10.57 -22.27
C ARG A 23 -58.85 11.63 -22.47
N GLU A 24 -59.23 12.52 -23.37
CA GLU A 24 -59.02 13.96 -23.30
C GLU A 24 -59.09 14.47 -21.84
N VAL A 25 -57.94 14.90 -21.29
CA VAL A 25 -57.87 15.74 -20.09
C VAL A 25 -56.81 16.82 -20.32
N THR A 26 -57.31 17.97 -20.75
CA THR A 26 -56.96 19.30 -20.22
C THR A 26 -55.52 19.83 -20.40
N LEU A 27 -55.37 20.66 -21.44
CA LEU A 27 -54.74 21.99 -21.43
C LEU A 27 -53.82 22.31 -20.23
N ILE A 28 -52.50 22.17 -20.41
CA ILE A 28 -51.51 22.95 -19.68
C ILE A 28 -50.63 23.71 -20.68
N ARG A 29 -50.99 24.98 -20.84
CA ARG A 29 -50.22 26.13 -21.30
C ARG A 29 -48.68 25.95 -21.22
N PRO A 30 -47.92 26.06 -22.33
CA PRO A 30 -46.48 26.26 -22.25
C PRO A 30 -46.20 27.76 -22.05
N THR A 31 -46.12 28.21 -20.81
CA THR A 31 -45.42 29.47 -20.52
C THR A 31 -43.92 29.20 -20.62
N SER A 32 -43.32 29.82 -21.63
CA SER A 32 -41.89 30.08 -21.80
C SER A 32 -41.23 30.39 -20.45
N GLU A 33 -40.63 29.37 -19.82
CA GLU A 33 -39.80 29.55 -18.64
C GLU A 33 -38.37 29.85 -19.10
N ALA A 34 -38.07 31.14 -18.96
CA ALA A 34 -36.77 31.78 -19.00
C ALA A 34 -35.56 30.85 -18.93
N ALA A 35 -34.71 30.98 -19.95
CA ALA A 35 -33.32 30.58 -19.93
C ALA A 35 -32.62 31.14 -18.67
N ARG A 36 -32.48 30.31 -17.65
CA ARG A 36 -31.55 30.58 -16.55
C ARG A 36 -30.12 30.23 -17.01
N PRO A 37 -29.16 31.16 -16.89
CA PRO A 37 -27.77 30.85 -17.21
C PRO A 37 -27.29 29.73 -16.30
N ARG A 38 -26.80 28.65 -16.92
CA ARG A 38 -26.07 27.57 -16.25
C ARG A 38 -24.92 28.21 -15.48
N GLY A 39 -25.05 28.26 -14.16
CA GLY A 39 -23.98 28.66 -13.27
C GLY A 39 -22.75 27.78 -13.53
N LEU A 40 -21.70 28.39 -14.07
CA LEU A 40 -20.36 27.83 -14.13
C LEU A 40 -19.76 27.85 -12.72
N VAL A 41 -20.27 26.99 -11.84
CA VAL A 41 -19.54 26.61 -10.62
C VAL A 41 -18.73 25.36 -10.94
N ARG A 42 -17.70 25.54 -11.77
CA ARG A 42 -16.63 24.55 -11.98
C ARG A 42 -15.30 25.29 -11.91
N GLY A 43 -14.71 25.37 -10.72
CA GLY A 43 -13.38 25.96 -10.58
C GLY A 43 -12.64 25.57 -9.31
N THR A 44 -13.33 25.41 -8.18
CA THR A 44 -12.64 25.27 -6.88
C THR A 44 -12.07 23.86 -6.62
N GLY A 45 -12.64 22.81 -7.23
CA GLY A 45 -12.19 21.43 -7.03
C GLY A 45 -10.95 21.05 -7.83
N ALA A 46 -10.77 21.60 -9.03
CA ALA A 46 -9.65 21.28 -9.91
C ALA A 46 -8.33 21.85 -9.38
N GLY A 47 -8.33 23.09 -8.88
CA GLY A 47 -7.14 23.71 -8.29
C GLY A 47 -6.63 22.98 -7.05
N ARG A 48 -7.54 22.52 -6.17
CA ARG A 48 -7.17 21.73 -4.98
C ARG A 48 -6.60 20.35 -5.35
N ALA A 49 -7.19 19.67 -6.34
CA ALA A 49 -6.69 18.39 -6.82
C ALA A 49 -5.31 18.53 -7.48
N ALA A 50 -5.11 19.57 -8.30
CA ALA A 50 -3.82 19.89 -8.90
C ALA A 50 -2.76 20.19 -7.84
N ALA A 51 -3.09 20.98 -6.81
CA ALA A 51 -2.17 21.27 -5.72
C ALA A 51 -1.75 20.01 -4.95
N VAL A 52 -2.68 19.11 -4.63
CA VAL A 52 -2.36 17.82 -3.98
C VAL A 52 -1.46 16.97 -4.87
N LEU A 53 -1.73 16.89 -6.17
CA LEU A 53 -0.88 16.16 -7.11
C LEU A 53 0.53 16.76 -7.20
N VAL A 54 0.65 18.07 -7.31
CA VAL A 54 1.94 18.78 -7.35
C VAL A 54 2.72 18.55 -6.05
N LEU A 55 2.07 18.67 -4.89
CA LEU A 55 2.70 18.40 -3.59
C LEU A 55 3.14 16.94 -3.46
N THR A 56 2.34 15.99 -3.97
CA THR A 56 2.68 14.56 -3.98
C THR A 56 3.88 14.29 -4.88
N LEU A 57 3.92 14.90 -6.07
CA LEU A 57 5.04 14.80 -7.00
C LEU A 57 6.31 15.41 -6.41
N LEU A 58 6.22 16.60 -5.83
CA LEU A 58 7.33 17.27 -5.14
C LEU A 58 7.87 16.44 -3.97
N ALA A 59 6.99 15.85 -3.17
CA ALA A 59 7.42 14.97 -2.07
C ALA A 59 8.06 13.66 -2.59
N ALA A 60 7.64 13.16 -3.76
CA ALA A 60 8.24 12.01 -4.42
C ALA A 60 9.62 12.33 -5.04
N LEU A 61 9.96 13.61 -5.29
CA LEU A 61 11.30 13.97 -5.76
C LEU A 61 12.39 13.70 -4.72
N ILE A 62 12.08 13.74 -3.42
CA ILE A 62 13.06 13.53 -2.34
C ILE A 62 13.77 12.17 -2.41
N PRO A 63 13.07 11.01 -2.50
CA PRO A 63 13.75 9.73 -2.68
C PRO A 63 14.42 9.58 -4.05
N LEU A 64 13.93 10.29 -5.08
CA LEU A 64 14.51 10.27 -6.43
C LEU A 64 15.83 11.06 -6.52
N LEU A 65 15.93 12.19 -5.83
CA LEU A 65 17.13 13.02 -5.77
C LEU A 65 18.14 12.51 -4.73
N GLY A 66 17.71 11.60 -3.85
CA GLY A 66 18.53 10.94 -2.85
C GLY A 66 18.73 11.77 -1.57
N PRO A 67 19.57 11.27 -0.64
CA PRO A 67 19.80 11.90 0.66
C PRO A 67 20.33 13.34 0.57
N SER A 68 21.06 13.66 -0.51
CA SER A 68 21.65 14.97 -0.76
C SER A 68 20.62 16.10 -0.80
N ALA A 69 19.45 15.87 -1.39
CA ALA A 69 18.36 16.85 -1.39
C ALA A 69 17.80 17.11 0.02
N ALA A 70 17.74 16.06 0.85
CA ALA A 70 17.28 16.14 2.23
C ALA A 70 18.31 16.72 3.19
N LEU A 71 19.60 16.72 2.84
CA LEU A 71 20.69 17.26 3.66
C LEU A 71 21.07 18.70 3.28
N HIS A 72 20.79 19.11 2.04
CA HIS A 72 21.19 20.43 1.53
C HIS A 72 20.68 21.59 2.41
N GLY A 73 21.60 22.41 2.91
CA GLY A 73 21.29 23.57 3.76
C GLY A 73 20.97 23.27 5.23
N THR A 74 21.08 22.03 5.70
CA THR A 74 20.86 21.69 7.14
C THR A 74 22.14 21.72 7.98
N GLY A 75 23.31 21.69 7.34
CA GLY A 75 24.59 21.50 8.05
C GLY A 75 24.84 20.07 8.53
N GLU A 76 23.90 19.14 8.31
CA GLU A 76 24.06 17.72 8.66
C GLU A 76 24.93 16.99 7.61
N ALA A 77 25.89 16.21 8.09
CA ALA A 77 26.71 15.36 7.22
C ALA A 77 25.99 14.04 6.93
N ALA A 78 26.01 13.61 5.65
CA ALA A 78 25.54 12.28 5.29
C ALA A 78 26.45 11.22 5.94
N ALA A 79 25.86 10.22 6.60
CA ALA A 79 26.61 9.02 6.94
C ALA A 79 27.09 8.34 5.63
N PRO A 80 28.31 7.77 5.59
CA PRO A 80 28.78 7.03 4.43
C PRO A 80 27.78 5.94 4.03
N GLY A 81 27.44 5.84 2.74
CA GLY A 81 26.53 4.80 2.26
C GLY A 81 25.03 5.03 2.46
N THR A 82 24.59 6.19 2.99
CA THR A 82 23.17 6.51 3.26
C THR A 82 22.24 6.18 2.08
N ALA A 83 22.64 6.53 0.85
CA ALA A 83 21.85 6.26 -0.36
C ALA A 83 21.70 4.75 -0.64
N GLY A 84 22.79 3.99 -0.52
CA GLY A 84 22.78 2.54 -0.71
C GLY A 84 21.96 1.82 0.36
N ILE A 85 22.11 2.21 1.63
CA ILE A 85 21.33 1.67 2.75
C ILE A 85 19.84 1.98 2.55
N GLY A 86 19.49 3.22 2.18
CA GLY A 86 18.12 3.63 1.90
C GLY A 86 17.49 2.84 0.75
N LEU A 87 18.26 2.56 -0.31
CA LEU A 87 17.82 1.70 -1.42
C LEU A 87 17.56 0.27 -0.95
N LEU A 88 18.49 -0.35 -0.22
CA LEU A 88 18.31 -1.70 0.30
C LEU A 88 17.09 -1.80 1.23
N ARG A 89 16.89 -0.82 2.12
CA ARG A 89 15.70 -0.73 2.98
C ARG A 89 14.42 -0.59 2.17
N THR A 90 14.44 0.20 1.09
CA THR A 90 13.30 0.33 0.18
C THR A 90 12.94 -1.01 -0.45
N VAL A 91 13.93 -1.75 -0.96
CA VAL A 91 13.72 -3.08 -1.54
C VAL A 91 13.18 -4.06 -0.51
N LEU A 92 13.74 -4.06 0.71
CA LEU A 92 13.27 -4.91 1.81
C LEU A 92 11.81 -4.64 2.17
N PHE A 93 11.42 -3.38 2.37
CA PHE A 93 10.04 -3.01 2.68
C PHE A 93 9.08 -3.26 1.52
N ALA A 94 9.52 -3.06 0.27
CA ALA A 94 8.71 -3.39 -0.90
C ALA A 94 8.48 -4.90 -1.02
N ALA A 95 9.50 -5.72 -0.79
CA ALA A 95 9.39 -7.17 -0.76
C ALA A 95 8.39 -7.64 0.31
N LEU A 96 8.52 -7.12 1.54
CA LEU A 96 7.60 -7.38 2.64
C LEU A 96 6.15 -7.01 2.27
N ALA A 97 5.94 -5.82 1.68
CA ALA A 97 4.63 -5.38 1.24
C ALA A 97 4.04 -6.33 0.19
N VAL A 98 4.79 -6.68 -0.86
CA VAL A 98 4.31 -7.61 -1.91
C VAL A 98 3.90 -8.95 -1.32
N LEU A 99 4.73 -9.54 -0.46
CA LEU A 99 4.46 -10.83 0.19
C LEU A 99 3.23 -10.78 1.11
N ALA A 100 3.14 -9.77 1.97
CA ALA A 100 2.03 -9.60 2.91
C ALA A 100 0.71 -9.31 2.19
N GLY A 101 0.77 -8.49 1.14
CA GLY A 101 -0.36 -8.14 0.29
C GLY A 101 -0.93 -9.33 -0.47
N GLU A 102 -0.06 -10.15 -1.07
CA GLU A 102 -0.44 -11.38 -1.74
C GLU A 102 -1.17 -12.32 -0.76
N LEU A 103 -0.61 -12.54 0.45
CA LEU A 103 -1.24 -13.37 1.48
C LEU A 103 -2.61 -12.84 1.91
N LEU A 104 -2.74 -11.53 2.14
CA LEU A 104 -4.01 -10.90 2.56
C LEU A 104 -5.08 -11.03 1.48
N VAL A 105 -4.76 -10.70 0.22
CA VAL A 105 -5.76 -10.73 -0.86
C VAL A 105 -6.18 -12.16 -1.19
N HIS A 106 -5.29 -13.15 -1.13
CA HIS A 106 -5.67 -14.56 -1.24
C HIS A 106 -6.66 -14.98 -0.13
N ARG A 107 -6.50 -14.48 1.09
CA ARG A 107 -7.46 -14.73 2.19
C ARG A 107 -8.80 -14.02 1.94
N LEU A 108 -8.78 -12.77 1.48
CA LEU A 108 -10.01 -12.01 1.18
C LEU A 108 -10.79 -12.63 0.02
N ALA A 109 -10.10 -13.05 -1.04
CA ALA A 109 -10.68 -13.64 -2.23
C ALA A 109 -11.31 -15.00 -1.95
N ARG A 110 -10.67 -15.87 -1.15
CA ARG A 110 -11.25 -17.17 -0.76
C ARG A 110 -12.54 -17.05 0.04
N ARG A 111 -12.74 -15.94 0.74
CA ARG A 111 -13.96 -15.69 1.54
C ARG A 111 -15.08 -15.02 0.72
N LEU A 112 -14.89 -14.75 -0.58
CA LEU A 112 -15.90 -14.07 -1.40
C LEU A 112 -16.97 -15.06 -1.88
N PRO A 113 -18.25 -14.86 -1.52
CA PRO A 113 -19.35 -15.62 -2.09
C PRO A 113 -19.44 -15.35 -3.60
N GLY A 114 -19.62 -16.39 -4.42
CA GLY A 114 -19.78 -16.25 -5.86
C GLY A 114 -18.51 -15.88 -6.63
N ALA A 115 -17.33 -16.03 -6.03
CA ALA A 115 -16.09 -15.99 -6.80
C ALA A 115 -16.14 -17.10 -7.87
N PRO A 116 -15.73 -16.83 -9.13
CA PRO A 116 -15.66 -17.87 -10.16
C PRO A 116 -14.86 -19.06 -9.60
N ALA A 117 -15.32 -20.28 -9.79
CA ALA A 117 -14.61 -21.47 -9.32
C ALA A 117 -14.23 -22.34 -10.52
N PRO A 118 -12.93 -22.61 -10.77
CA PRO A 118 -11.75 -21.98 -10.16
C PRO A 118 -11.41 -20.63 -10.81
N ALA A 119 -11.49 -19.52 -10.04
CA ALA A 119 -11.14 -18.20 -10.54
C ALA A 119 -9.65 -18.14 -10.86
N PRO A 120 -9.25 -17.72 -12.06
CA PRO A 120 -7.86 -17.55 -12.39
C PRO A 120 -7.27 -16.43 -11.53
N MET A 121 -6.28 -16.78 -10.70
CA MET A 121 -5.47 -15.81 -9.95
C MET A 121 -4.32 -15.29 -10.82
N PRO A 122 -3.84 -14.05 -10.58
CA PRO A 122 -2.63 -13.57 -11.23
C PRO A 122 -1.43 -14.45 -10.83
N ARG A 123 -0.42 -14.54 -11.71
CA ARG A 123 0.86 -15.20 -11.38
C ARG A 123 1.46 -14.57 -10.11
N GLY A 124 1.81 -15.38 -9.13
CA GLY A 124 2.41 -14.93 -7.87
C GLY A 124 3.71 -14.16 -8.12
N TRP A 125 3.89 -13.06 -7.40
CA TRP A 125 5.17 -12.33 -7.36
C TRP A 125 5.97 -12.68 -6.10
N SER A 126 5.41 -13.52 -5.23
CA SER A 126 6.00 -13.95 -3.98
C SER A 126 7.44 -14.49 -4.11
N ALA A 127 7.73 -15.35 -5.08
CA ALA A 127 9.08 -15.86 -5.28
C ALA A 127 10.09 -14.74 -5.61
N TYR A 128 9.77 -13.86 -6.57
CA TYR A 128 10.63 -12.74 -6.95
C TYR A 128 10.80 -11.74 -5.81
N ALA A 129 9.71 -11.42 -5.09
CA ALA A 129 9.75 -10.54 -3.93
C ALA A 129 10.60 -11.12 -2.79
N ALA A 130 10.49 -12.41 -2.51
CA ALA A 130 11.28 -13.07 -1.48
C ALA A 130 12.78 -13.08 -1.84
N VAL A 131 13.13 -13.35 -3.10
CA VAL A 131 14.52 -13.28 -3.57
C VAL A 131 15.07 -11.84 -3.50
N ALA A 132 14.29 -10.85 -3.91
CA ALA A 132 14.69 -9.44 -3.80
C ALA A 132 14.88 -9.01 -2.33
N GLY A 133 13.97 -9.41 -1.44
CA GLY A 133 14.08 -9.17 0.00
C GLY A 133 15.29 -9.87 0.62
N LEU A 134 15.58 -11.11 0.20
CA LEU A 134 16.78 -11.85 0.63
C LEU A 134 18.06 -11.13 0.19
N ALA A 135 18.14 -10.70 -1.07
CA ALA A 135 19.29 -9.95 -1.58
C ALA A 135 19.48 -8.63 -0.82
N ALA A 136 18.39 -7.91 -0.54
CA ALA A 136 18.44 -6.68 0.24
C ALA A 136 18.89 -6.93 1.70
N ALA A 137 18.36 -7.97 2.35
CA ALA A 137 18.75 -8.35 3.71
C ALA A 137 20.22 -8.78 3.78
N LEU A 138 20.73 -9.52 2.78
CA LEU A 138 22.14 -9.86 2.67
C LEU A 138 23.02 -8.61 2.50
N GLY A 139 22.61 -7.68 1.64
CA GLY A 139 23.31 -6.40 1.48
C GLY A 139 23.37 -5.59 2.77
N LEU A 140 22.25 -5.54 3.53
CA LEU A 140 22.20 -4.87 4.83
C LEU A 140 23.04 -5.59 5.88
N ALA A 141 23.05 -6.92 5.89
CA ALA A 141 23.91 -7.71 6.78
C ALA A 141 25.40 -7.48 6.49
N LEU A 142 25.79 -7.33 5.22
CA LEU A 142 27.16 -6.96 4.84
C LEU A 142 27.52 -5.55 5.30
N VAL A 143 26.60 -4.58 5.21
CA VAL A 143 26.80 -3.23 5.76
C VAL A 143 27.00 -3.27 7.28
N VAL A 144 26.27 -4.13 7.99
CA VAL A 144 26.48 -4.31 9.44
C VAL A 144 27.85 -4.96 9.72
N ALA A 145 28.27 -5.93 8.89
CA ALA A 145 29.57 -6.61 9.01
C ALA A 145 30.78 -5.68 8.91
N THR A 146 30.61 -4.52 8.27
CA THR A 146 31.64 -3.54 7.97
C THR A 146 31.53 -2.30 8.85
N GLY A 147 30.79 -2.39 9.97
CA GLY A 147 30.63 -1.28 10.91
C GLY A 147 29.71 -0.16 10.40
N ASN A 148 28.68 -0.50 9.62
CA ASN A 148 27.75 0.42 8.95
C ASN A 148 28.36 1.26 7.82
N LEU A 149 29.44 0.77 7.21
CA LEU A 149 30.08 1.37 6.03
C LEU A 149 29.84 0.50 4.80
N VAL A 150 29.91 1.07 3.59
CA VAL A 150 29.88 0.25 2.37
C VAL A 150 31.24 -0.43 2.20
N PRO A 151 31.32 -1.77 2.13
CA PRO A 151 32.60 -2.46 1.95
C PRO A 151 33.24 -2.09 0.62
N HIS A 152 34.53 -1.75 0.65
CA HIS A 152 35.35 -1.58 -0.55
C HIS A 152 36.33 -2.76 -0.74
N HIS A 153 36.63 -3.50 0.32
CA HIS A 153 37.50 -4.68 0.30
C HIS A 153 36.95 -5.81 1.18
N LEU A 154 37.19 -7.07 0.79
CA LEU A 154 36.72 -8.26 1.53
C LEU A 154 37.35 -8.40 2.92
N SER A 155 38.55 -7.85 3.14
CA SER A 155 39.23 -7.84 4.45
C SER A 155 38.55 -6.97 5.51
N GLN A 156 37.57 -6.15 5.11
CA GLN A 156 36.82 -5.26 6.01
C GLN A 156 35.56 -5.92 6.60
N ILE A 157 35.26 -7.16 6.20
CA ILE A 157 34.04 -7.87 6.60
C ILE A 157 34.31 -8.65 7.89
N ASP A 158 33.85 -8.16 9.04
CA ASP A 158 33.85 -8.91 10.30
C ASP A 158 32.59 -9.78 10.41
N LEU A 159 32.64 -10.96 9.79
CA LEU A 159 31.57 -11.96 9.92
C LEU A 159 31.37 -12.42 11.38
N GLY A 160 32.43 -12.40 12.20
CA GLY A 160 32.34 -12.69 13.62
C GLY A 160 31.54 -11.63 14.38
N GLY A 161 31.57 -10.39 13.91
CA GLY A 161 30.77 -9.26 14.41
C GLY A 161 29.26 -9.47 14.22
N LEU A 162 28.83 -10.16 13.15
CA LEU A 162 27.40 -10.45 12.92
C LEU A 162 26.78 -11.30 14.02
N TYR A 163 27.51 -12.30 14.50
CA TYR A 163 27.00 -13.21 15.52
C TYR A 163 27.14 -12.66 16.95
N ARG A 164 28.07 -11.72 17.16
CA ARG A 164 28.36 -11.13 18.47
C ARG A 164 27.51 -9.91 18.80
N THR A 165 26.95 -9.25 17.79
CA THR A 165 26.20 -8.00 17.96
C THR A 165 24.70 -8.21 17.81
N ARG A 166 23.91 -7.41 18.54
CA ARG A 166 22.45 -7.41 18.42
C ARG A 166 22.00 -7.09 17.00
N ASP A 167 22.59 -6.06 16.39
CA ASP A 167 22.21 -5.63 15.04
C ASP A 167 22.57 -6.67 13.98
N GLY A 168 23.70 -7.36 14.15
CA GLY A 168 24.07 -8.50 13.32
C GLY A 168 23.11 -9.68 13.46
N ALA A 169 22.70 -10.02 14.68
CA ALA A 169 21.72 -11.08 14.93
C ALA A 169 20.34 -10.76 14.30
N LEU A 170 19.90 -9.50 14.39
CA LEU A 170 18.66 -9.06 13.74
C LEU A 170 18.77 -9.09 12.20
N ALA A 171 19.90 -8.68 11.63
CA ALA A 171 20.14 -8.77 10.19
C ALA A 171 20.14 -10.22 9.70
N LEU A 172 20.77 -11.14 10.46
CA LEU A 172 20.72 -12.58 10.15
C LEU A 172 19.29 -13.13 10.26
N LEU A 173 18.50 -12.68 11.22
CA LEU A 173 17.09 -13.07 11.33
C LEU A 173 16.30 -12.64 10.09
N GLU A 174 16.50 -11.42 9.58
CA GLU A 174 15.88 -10.93 8.34
C GLU A 174 16.29 -11.80 7.14
N VAL A 175 17.57 -12.11 6.98
CA VAL A 175 18.10 -12.99 5.92
C VAL A 175 17.42 -14.36 5.96
N ASN A 176 17.41 -15.01 7.13
CA ASN A 176 16.80 -16.33 7.29
C ASN A 176 15.29 -16.28 7.04
N ALA A 177 14.61 -15.23 7.49
CA ALA A 177 13.18 -15.07 7.29
C ALA A 177 12.82 -14.92 5.80
N PHE A 178 13.57 -14.13 5.02
CA PHE A 178 13.33 -14.03 3.57
C PHE A 178 13.69 -15.33 2.82
N LEU A 179 14.72 -16.05 3.24
CA LEU A 179 15.05 -17.37 2.71
C LEU A 179 13.87 -18.35 2.93
N VAL A 180 13.37 -18.44 4.17
CA VAL A 180 12.20 -19.26 4.51
C VAL A 180 10.97 -18.80 3.72
N ALA A 181 10.77 -17.50 3.52
CA ALA A 181 9.68 -16.98 2.69
C ALA A 181 9.81 -17.42 1.22
N ALA A 182 11.02 -17.44 0.65
CA ALA A 182 11.26 -17.91 -0.71
C ALA A 182 10.97 -19.42 -0.84
N LEU A 183 11.40 -20.22 0.13
CA LEU A 183 11.08 -21.66 0.19
C LEU A 183 9.58 -21.91 0.38
N CYS A 184 8.90 -21.09 1.19
CA CYS A 184 7.44 -21.14 1.36
C CYS A 184 6.68 -20.67 0.12
N ALA A 185 7.25 -19.81 -0.72
CA ALA A 185 6.66 -19.40 -2.00
C ALA A 185 6.82 -20.51 -3.06
N ALA A 186 7.92 -21.26 -3.01
CA ALA A 186 8.17 -22.40 -3.88
C ALA A 186 7.37 -23.66 -3.47
N SER A 187 7.17 -23.88 -2.16
CA SER A 187 6.37 -24.98 -1.64
C SER A 187 4.88 -24.61 -1.65
N ARG A 188 3.99 -25.52 -2.07
CA ARG A 188 2.54 -25.27 -2.19
C ARG A 188 1.80 -25.10 -0.83
N ARG A 189 2.47 -24.62 0.23
CA ARG A 189 1.96 -24.50 1.61
C ARG A 189 1.90 -23.03 2.07
N PRO A 190 0.91 -22.23 1.59
CA PRO A 190 0.83 -20.81 1.90
C PRO A 190 0.49 -20.50 3.36
N ALA A 191 0.04 -21.49 4.15
CA ALA A 191 -0.34 -21.29 5.54
C ALA A 191 0.83 -20.87 6.44
N THR A 192 2.07 -21.28 6.11
CA THR A 192 3.27 -20.99 6.89
C THR A 192 3.96 -19.68 6.51
N GLN A 193 3.53 -19.02 5.43
CA GLN A 193 4.14 -17.79 4.92
C GLN A 193 4.02 -16.60 5.88
N ALA A 194 3.08 -16.62 6.84
CA ALA A 194 2.90 -15.53 7.79
C ALA A 194 4.07 -15.41 8.79
N TRP A 195 4.67 -16.54 9.19
CA TRP A 195 5.74 -16.59 10.17
C TRP A 195 7.02 -15.86 9.74
N PRO A 196 7.60 -16.12 8.55
CA PRO A 196 8.78 -15.38 8.12
C PRO A 196 8.51 -13.88 7.99
N LEU A 197 7.33 -13.46 7.53
CA LEU A 197 7.00 -12.03 7.44
C LEU A 197 6.89 -11.38 8.82
N ALA A 198 6.31 -12.09 9.80
CA ALA A 198 6.27 -11.62 11.18
C ALA A 198 7.67 -11.49 11.79
N ALA A 199 8.58 -12.41 11.47
CA ALA A 199 9.98 -12.35 11.90
C ALA A 199 10.70 -11.13 11.32
N VAL A 200 10.52 -10.81 10.02
CA VAL A 200 11.07 -9.58 9.41
C VAL A 200 10.53 -8.34 10.11
N VAL A 201 9.20 -8.26 10.35
CA VAL A 201 8.60 -7.11 11.03
C VAL A 201 9.16 -6.94 12.45
N ALA A 202 9.30 -8.03 13.20
CA ALA A 202 9.85 -8.00 14.55
C ALA A 202 11.33 -7.58 14.54
N ALA A 203 12.12 -8.11 13.61
CA ALA A 203 13.53 -7.76 13.47
C ALA A 203 13.71 -6.26 13.17
N GLU A 204 12.95 -5.74 12.21
CA GLU A 204 12.97 -4.33 11.84
C GLU A 204 12.52 -3.42 12.98
N ALA A 205 11.48 -3.82 13.71
CA ALA A 205 10.98 -3.04 14.84
C ALA A 205 11.99 -2.95 15.98
N LEU A 206 12.65 -4.07 16.32
CA LEU A 206 13.70 -4.10 17.33
C LEU A 206 14.94 -3.33 16.88
N ARG A 207 15.29 -3.40 15.60
CA ARG A 207 16.44 -2.70 15.03
C ARG A 207 16.23 -1.18 15.01
N ALA A 208 15.00 -0.73 14.74
CA ALA A 208 14.65 0.69 14.71
C ALA A 208 14.69 1.38 16.10
N HIS A 209 14.72 0.60 17.18
CA HIS A 209 14.68 1.07 18.56
C HIS A 209 15.75 0.37 19.42
N PRO A 210 16.99 0.89 19.41
CA PRO A 210 18.08 0.33 20.21
C PRO A 210 17.77 0.45 21.71
N THR A 211 18.37 -0.43 22.52
CA THR A 211 18.13 -0.47 23.98
C THR A 211 18.58 0.80 24.72
N THR A 212 19.36 1.65 24.06
CA THR A 212 19.81 2.95 24.55
C THR A 212 18.77 4.05 24.36
N GLU A 213 17.75 3.86 23.53
CA GLU A 213 16.65 4.82 23.35
C GLU A 213 15.74 4.84 24.60
N HIS A 214 15.14 5.99 24.88
CA HIS A 214 14.11 6.09 25.91
C HIS A 214 12.84 5.32 25.52
N SER A 215 12.39 4.40 26.37
CA SER A 215 11.19 3.55 26.15
C SER A 215 11.24 2.73 24.83
N PRO A 216 12.27 1.90 24.60
CA PRO A 216 12.52 1.24 23.31
C PRO A 216 11.46 0.18 22.96
N LEU A 217 10.83 -0.43 23.97
CA LEU A 217 9.75 -1.40 23.79
C LEU A 217 8.50 -0.74 23.19
N VAL A 218 8.16 0.47 23.64
CA VAL A 218 7.01 1.23 23.10
C VAL A 218 7.29 1.61 21.65
N GLY A 219 8.50 2.08 21.35
CA GLY A 219 8.92 2.34 19.97
C GLY A 219 8.84 1.11 19.08
N SER A 220 9.36 -0.02 19.55
CA SER A 220 9.30 -1.30 18.84
C SER A 220 7.85 -1.72 18.58
N ALA A 221 6.99 -1.68 19.59
CA ALA A 221 5.57 -2.04 19.45
C ALA A 221 4.84 -1.15 18.43
N LEU A 222 5.08 0.17 18.47
CA LEU A 222 4.54 1.11 17.49
C LEU A 222 5.05 0.80 16.08
N THR A 223 6.33 0.46 15.92
CA THR A 223 6.93 0.09 14.62
C THR A 223 6.37 -1.22 14.09
N VAL A 224 6.16 -2.24 14.92
CA VAL A 224 5.49 -3.49 14.53
C VAL A 224 4.13 -3.20 13.91
N VAL A 225 3.29 -2.42 14.61
CA VAL A 225 1.95 -2.09 14.14
C VAL A 225 2.02 -1.23 12.87
N HIS A 226 2.85 -0.19 12.86
CA HIS A 226 3.01 0.71 11.73
C HIS A 226 3.46 -0.02 10.46
N LEU A 227 4.54 -0.81 10.57
CA LEU A 227 5.12 -1.54 9.45
C LEU A 227 4.17 -2.63 8.95
N THR A 228 3.48 -3.34 9.84
CA THR A 228 2.47 -4.33 9.46
C THR A 228 1.33 -3.67 8.70
N CYS A 229 0.76 -2.58 9.23
CA CYS A 229 -0.35 -1.88 8.60
C CYS A 229 0.05 -1.30 7.24
N ALA A 230 1.22 -0.66 7.14
CA ALA A 230 1.74 -0.09 5.90
C ALA A 230 2.01 -1.17 4.85
N SER A 231 2.66 -2.28 5.23
CA SER A 231 2.97 -3.39 4.32
C SER A 231 1.70 -4.05 3.78
N LEU A 232 0.73 -4.31 4.65
CA LEU A 232 -0.56 -4.86 4.25
C LEU A 232 -1.33 -3.91 3.34
N TRP A 233 -1.32 -2.60 3.63
CA TRP A 233 -2.05 -1.61 2.86
C TRP A 233 -1.50 -1.49 1.44
N THR A 234 -0.19 -1.26 1.32
CA THR A 234 0.50 -1.11 0.03
C THR A 234 0.42 -2.38 -0.80
N GLY A 235 0.77 -3.52 -0.19
CA GLY A 235 0.78 -4.80 -0.87
C GLY A 235 -0.61 -5.24 -1.34
N ALA A 236 -1.61 -5.11 -0.47
CA ALA A 236 -2.95 -5.58 -0.80
C ALA A 236 -3.61 -4.71 -1.86
N LEU A 237 -3.31 -3.41 -1.95
CA LEU A 237 -3.77 -2.60 -3.08
C LEU A 237 -3.26 -3.16 -4.41
N LEU A 238 -1.94 -3.32 -4.52
CA LEU A 238 -1.28 -3.82 -5.72
C LEU A 238 -1.87 -5.16 -6.13
N HIS A 239 -1.97 -6.11 -5.20
CA HIS A 239 -2.48 -7.44 -5.51
C HIS A 239 -3.99 -7.44 -5.81
N THR A 240 -4.78 -6.58 -5.15
CA THR A 240 -6.21 -6.41 -5.46
C THR A 240 -6.40 -5.91 -6.88
N LEU A 241 -5.66 -4.89 -7.32
CA LEU A 241 -5.78 -4.35 -8.68
C LEU A 241 -5.37 -5.37 -9.75
N ARG A 242 -4.31 -6.14 -9.50
CA ARG A 242 -3.90 -7.23 -10.39
C ARG A 242 -4.98 -8.31 -10.50
N THR A 243 -5.63 -8.64 -9.39
CA THR A 243 -6.73 -9.61 -9.34
C THR A 243 -7.97 -9.09 -10.07
N CYS A 244 -8.37 -7.84 -9.81
CA CYS A 244 -9.48 -7.18 -10.50
C CYS A 244 -9.26 -7.10 -12.02
N ALA A 245 -8.03 -6.78 -12.45
CA ALA A 245 -7.67 -6.79 -13.88
C ALA A 245 -7.80 -8.20 -14.48
N ARG A 246 -7.38 -9.24 -13.76
CA ARG A 246 -7.50 -10.64 -14.22
C ARG A 246 -8.95 -11.10 -14.32
N TRP A 247 -9.81 -10.60 -13.42
CA TRP A 247 -11.25 -10.84 -13.36
C TRP A 247 -12.07 -9.87 -14.23
N ARG A 248 -11.38 -9.03 -15.04
CA ARG A 248 -11.98 -8.10 -16.01
C ARG A 248 -13.04 -7.17 -15.43
N GLY A 249 -12.91 -6.78 -14.16
CA GLY A 249 -13.83 -5.83 -13.51
C GLY A 249 -15.27 -6.32 -13.32
N GLY A 250 -15.51 -7.64 -13.39
CA GLY A 250 -16.84 -8.20 -13.11
C GLY A 250 -17.29 -8.02 -11.65
N PRO A 251 -18.51 -8.46 -11.29
CA PRO A 251 -19.08 -8.27 -9.95
C PRO A 251 -18.18 -8.77 -8.80
N ALA A 252 -17.47 -9.88 -9.01
CA ALA A 252 -16.51 -10.42 -8.05
C ALA A 252 -15.30 -9.48 -7.81
N ALA A 253 -14.85 -8.76 -8.84
CA ALA A 253 -13.77 -7.78 -8.74
C ALA A 253 -14.22 -6.54 -7.95
N ALA A 254 -15.44 -6.06 -8.21
CA ALA A 254 -16.04 -4.97 -7.43
C ALA A 254 -16.21 -5.36 -5.95
N ALA A 255 -16.67 -6.59 -5.68
CA ALA A 255 -16.80 -7.10 -4.31
C ALA A 255 -15.45 -7.23 -3.60
N LEU A 256 -14.41 -7.70 -4.29
CA LEU A 256 -13.05 -7.75 -3.75
C LEU A 256 -12.52 -6.35 -3.42
N LEU A 257 -12.66 -5.40 -4.35
CA LEU A 257 -12.24 -4.01 -4.15
C LEU A 257 -12.97 -3.36 -2.97
N GLY A 258 -14.28 -3.60 -2.84
CA GLY A 258 -15.08 -3.11 -1.71
C GLY A 258 -14.63 -3.68 -0.36
N ARG A 259 -14.28 -4.98 -0.30
CA ARG A 259 -13.72 -5.59 0.92
C ARG A 259 -12.34 -5.03 1.26
N TYR A 260 -11.46 -4.92 0.26
CA TYR A 260 -10.16 -4.31 0.43
C TYR A 260 -10.30 -2.86 0.96
N ALA A 261 -11.23 -2.06 0.41
CA ALA A 261 -11.42 -0.68 0.83
C ALA A 261 -11.77 -0.54 2.33
N ARG A 262 -12.57 -1.47 2.88
CA ARG A 262 -12.89 -1.53 4.32
C ARG A 262 -11.65 -1.85 5.16
N VAL A 263 -10.89 -2.85 4.75
CA VAL A 263 -9.62 -3.22 5.42
C VAL A 263 -8.62 -2.06 5.35
N ALA A 264 -8.47 -1.44 4.18
CA ALA A 264 -7.58 -0.31 3.96
C ALA A 264 -7.91 0.89 4.86
N ALA A 265 -9.18 1.13 5.20
CA ALA A 265 -9.56 2.19 6.14
C ALA A 265 -9.01 1.92 7.55
N VAL A 266 -9.09 0.67 8.02
CA VAL A 266 -8.52 0.25 9.32
C VAL A 266 -6.99 0.33 9.30
N LEU A 267 -6.36 -0.13 8.21
CA LEU A 267 -4.91 -0.06 8.07
C LEU A 267 -4.41 1.39 8.04
N LEU A 268 -5.10 2.29 7.34
CA LEU A 268 -4.77 3.72 7.31
C LEU A 268 -4.91 4.36 8.70
N ALA A 269 -5.94 4.00 9.46
CA ALA A 269 -6.08 4.46 10.84
C ALA A 269 -4.91 3.98 11.72
N GLY A 270 -4.52 2.71 11.58
CA GLY A 270 -3.35 2.15 12.28
C GLY A 270 -2.05 2.85 11.93
N VAL A 271 -1.77 3.08 10.64
CA VAL A 271 -0.58 3.81 10.16
C VAL A 271 -0.58 5.24 10.70
N THR A 272 -1.72 5.93 10.65
CA THR A 272 -1.85 7.32 11.12
C THR A 272 -1.62 7.41 12.62
N ALA A 273 -2.32 6.59 13.41
CA ALA A 273 -2.20 6.60 14.87
C ALA A 273 -0.76 6.30 15.33
N THR A 274 -0.17 5.21 14.80
CA THR A 274 1.20 4.83 15.15
C THR A 274 2.24 5.84 14.65
N GLY A 275 2.00 6.47 13.50
CA GLY A 275 2.83 7.55 12.96
C GLY A 275 2.81 8.79 13.85
N VAL A 276 1.62 9.24 14.26
CA VAL A 276 1.46 10.38 15.18
C VAL A 276 2.10 10.09 16.53
N CYS A 277 1.83 8.93 17.13
CA CYS A 277 2.45 8.53 18.41
C CYS A 277 3.98 8.46 18.29
N SER A 278 4.52 7.98 17.16
CA SER A 278 5.97 7.90 16.95
C SER A 278 6.60 9.27 16.74
N SER A 279 5.94 10.16 15.99
CA SER A 279 6.41 11.53 15.79
C SER A 279 6.42 12.31 17.11
N LEU A 280 5.35 12.25 17.90
CA LEU A 280 5.27 12.94 19.19
C LEU A 280 6.31 12.42 20.20
N ARG A 281 6.64 11.13 20.14
CA ARG A 281 7.70 10.54 20.99
C ARG A 281 9.10 11.03 20.60
N ARG A 282 9.35 11.24 19.30
CA ARG A 282 10.66 11.67 18.78
C ARG A 282 10.84 13.19 18.74
N MET A 283 9.75 13.94 18.56
CA MET A 283 9.73 15.40 18.42
C MET A 283 8.62 15.96 19.32
N PRO A 284 8.95 16.48 20.51
CA PRO A 284 7.99 17.10 21.40
C PRO A 284 7.31 18.33 20.75
N PRO A 285 6.01 18.60 21.02
CA PRO A 285 5.24 19.64 20.30
C PRO A 285 5.87 21.03 20.28
N HIS A 286 6.64 21.39 21.31
CA HIS A 286 7.30 22.69 21.43
C HIS A 286 8.46 22.88 20.44
N SER A 287 9.10 21.80 19.97
CA SER A 287 10.22 21.85 19.02
C SER A 287 9.88 21.28 17.64
N VAL A 288 8.67 20.73 17.46
CA VAL A 288 8.24 20.06 16.22
C VAL A 288 8.45 20.93 14.98
N LEU A 289 8.06 22.21 15.02
CA LEU A 289 8.11 23.05 13.83
C LEU A 289 9.55 23.36 13.39
N GLU A 290 10.42 23.61 14.37
CA GLU A 290 11.85 23.87 14.17
C GLU A 290 12.56 22.60 13.68
N GLN A 291 12.32 21.46 14.32
CA GLN A 291 12.94 20.19 13.92
C GLN A 291 12.44 19.69 12.56
N LEU A 292 11.17 19.93 12.21
CA LEU A 292 10.60 19.53 10.91
C LEU A 292 11.24 20.26 9.73
N THR A 293 11.61 21.53 9.89
CA THR A 293 12.18 22.33 8.79
C THR A 293 13.70 22.41 8.84
N GLY A 294 14.28 22.36 10.04
CA GLY A 294 15.72 22.53 10.29
C GLY A 294 16.55 21.26 10.14
N THR A 295 15.96 20.06 10.16
CA THR A 295 16.70 18.78 10.10
C THR A 295 16.40 17.99 8.82
N ALA A 296 17.34 17.17 8.35
CA ALA A 296 17.07 16.31 7.19
C ALA A 296 15.97 15.31 7.49
N TYR A 297 15.99 14.70 8.69
CA TYR A 297 14.96 13.79 9.15
C TYR A 297 13.57 14.45 9.14
N GLY A 298 13.46 15.67 9.66
CA GLY A 298 12.23 16.44 9.69
C GLY A 298 11.64 16.70 8.30
N ARG A 299 12.49 17.12 7.35
CA ARG A 299 12.06 17.40 5.97
C ARG A 299 11.57 16.15 5.24
N VAL A 300 12.25 15.02 5.43
CA VAL A 300 11.82 13.74 4.83
C VAL A 300 10.56 13.20 5.53
N LEU A 301 10.42 13.40 6.84
CA LEU A 301 9.20 13.05 7.57
C LEU A 301 8.00 13.85 7.06
N LEU A 302 8.17 15.16 6.85
CA LEU A 302 7.15 16.03 6.27
C LEU A 302 6.74 15.55 4.87
N ALA A 303 7.72 15.20 4.03
CA ALA A 303 7.46 14.61 2.72
C ALA A 303 6.65 13.32 2.80
N LYS A 304 6.98 12.41 3.75
CA LYS A 304 6.21 11.18 3.99
C LYS A 304 4.77 11.49 4.37
N VAL A 305 4.54 12.47 5.26
CA VAL A 305 3.19 12.87 5.68
C VAL A 305 2.39 13.42 4.50
N VAL A 306 2.98 14.29 3.69
CA VAL A 306 2.34 14.85 2.49
C VAL A 306 1.98 13.75 1.49
N LEU A 307 2.89 12.80 1.24
CA LEU A 307 2.61 11.66 0.36
C LEU A 307 1.45 10.80 0.89
N VAL A 308 1.47 10.44 2.18
CA VAL A 308 0.41 9.62 2.80
C VAL A 308 -0.94 10.34 2.74
N ALA A 309 -0.97 11.65 3.01
CA ALA A 309 -2.18 12.45 2.88
C ALA A 309 -2.67 12.49 1.42
N GLY A 310 -1.77 12.66 0.45
CA GLY A 310 -2.09 12.61 -0.99
C GLY A 310 -2.70 11.26 -1.39
N VAL A 311 -2.11 10.15 -0.96
CA VAL A 311 -2.64 8.80 -1.17
C VAL A 311 -4.02 8.64 -0.55
N ALA A 312 -4.22 9.08 0.70
CA ALA A 312 -5.52 9.00 1.38
C ALA A 312 -6.60 9.80 0.64
N LEU A 313 -6.28 10.99 0.15
CA LEU A 313 -7.18 11.82 -0.64
C LEU A 313 -7.51 11.19 -2.01
N LEU A 314 -6.51 10.63 -2.70
CA LEU A 314 -6.72 9.88 -3.95
C LEU A 314 -7.63 8.67 -3.72
N ALA A 315 -7.42 7.93 -2.64
CA ALA A 315 -8.24 6.79 -2.26
C ALA A 315 -9.69 7.22 -1.95
N LEU A 316 -9.89 8.30 -1.18
CA LEU A 316 -11.22 8.87 -0.91
C LEU A 316 -11.91 9.35 -2.19
N TRP A 317 -11.17 10.00 -3.07
CA TRP A 317 -11.70 10.48 -4.35
C TRP A 317 -12.11 9.33 -5.27
N ALA A 318 -11.26 8.28 -5.38
CA ALA A 318 -11.58 7.08 -6.14
C ALA A 318 -12.85 6.39 -5.59
N ARG A 319 -12.98 6.30 -4.26
CA ARG A 319 -14.13 5.68 -3.58
C ARG A 319 -15.43 6.49 -3.73
N THR A 320 -15.36 7.81 -3.60
CA THR A 320 -16.53 8.68 -3.80
C THR A 320 -16.99 8.70 -5.26
N ARG A 321 -16.08 8.54 -6.22
CA ARG A 321 -16.43 8.31 -7.63
C ARG A 321 -17.05 6.93 -7.86
N LEU A 322 -16.50 5.88 -7.26
CA LEU A 322 -17.08 4.52 -7.32
C LEU A 322 -18.53 4.46 -6.82
N HIS A 323 -18.84 5.20 -5.76
CA HIS A 323 -20.22 5.28 -5.25
C HIS A 323 -21.18 6.05 -6.18
N ARG A 324 -20.67 6.87 -7.09
CA ARG A 324 -21.49 7.73 -7.98
C ARG A 324 -21.49 7.29 -9.44
N ALA A 325 -20.54 6.45 -9.86
CA ALA A 325 -20.38 6.03 -11.25
C ALA A 325 -21.08 4.68 -11.49
N ALA A 326 -21.79 4.57 -12.63
CA ALA A 326 -22.46 3.34 -13.04
C ALA A 326 -21.48 2.24 -13.53
N ASP A 327 -20.23 2.60 -13.87
CA ASP A 327 -19.22 1.67 -14.38
C ASP A 327 -18.00 1.55 -13.43
N PRO A 328 -17.80 0.39 -12.76
CA PRO A 328 -16.67 0.10 -11.88
C PRO A 328 -15.29 0.21 -12.55
N LEU A 329 -15.19 0.07 -13.88
CA LEU A 329 -13.92 0.03 -14.61
C LEU A 329 -13.19 1.38 -14.65
N THR A 330 -13.92 2.48 -14.61
CA THR A 330 -13.35 3.85 -14.56
C THR A 330 -12.55 4.12 -13.27
N ALA A 331 -12.73 3.30 -12.23
CA ALA A 331 -12.00 3.43 -10.97
C ALA A 331 -10.59 2.81 -10.98
N CYS A 332 -10.23 2.04 -12.00
CA CYS A 332 -8.92 1.38 -12.06
C CYS A 332 -7.76 2.35 -12.41
N LEU A 333 -8.03 3.44 -13.12
CA LEU A 333 -7.02 4.45 -13.50
C LEU A 333 -6.46 5.23 -12.28
N PRO A 334 -7.31 5.80 -11.40
CA PRO A 334 -6.85 6.43 -10.15
C PRO A 334 -6.06 5.48 -9.25
N ALA A 335 -6.47 4.20 -9.21
CA ALA A 335 -5.84 3.22 -8.34
C ALA A 335 -4.40 2.85 -8.79
N ARG A 336 -4.05 2.99 -10.08
CA ARG A 336 -2.66 2.84 -10.54
C ARG A 336 -1.76 3.97 -10.02
N VAL A 337 -2.29 5.20 -9.99
CA VAL A 337 -1.59 6.35 -9.40
C VAL A 337 -1.40 6.14 -7.90
N GLU A 338 -2.40 5.59 -7.22
CA GLU A 338 -2.32 5.23 -5.79
C GLU A 338 -1.19 4.23 -5.52
N VAL A 339 -1.00 3.21 -6.37
CA VAL A 339 0.12 2.25 -6.24
C VAL A 339 1.47 2.93 -6.43
N VAL A 340 1.63 3.81 -7.42
CA VAL A 340 2.88 4.54 -7.64
C VAL A 340 3.20 5.44 -6.44
N ALA A 341 2.21 6.15 -5.92
CA ALA A 341 2.35 7.00 -4.75
C ALA A 341 2.69 6.20 -3.48
N LEU A 342 2.07 5.03 -3.27
CA LEU A 342 2.45 4.12 -2.18
C LEU A 342 3.87 3.55 -2.36
N GLY A 343 4.30 3.30 -3.60
CA GLY A 343 5.69 2.97 -3.92
C GLY A 343 6.65 4.08 -3.48
N ALA A 344 6.31 5.33 -3.74
CA ALA A 344 7.08 6.48 -3.26
C ALA A 344 7.08 6.57 -1.72
N VAL A 345 5.96 6.31 -1.04
CA VAL A 345 5.89 6.26 0.45
C VAL A 345 6.83 5.18 1.00
N VAL A 346 6.91 4.01 0.36
CA VAL A 346 7.85 2.95 0.74
C VAL A 346 9.30 3.39 0.55
N ALA A 347 9.62 4.04 -0.57
CA ALA A 347 10.95 4.56 -0.83
C ALA A 347 11.38 5.65 0.18
N VAL A 348 10.48 6.60 0.48
CA VAL A 348 10.70 7.60 1.52
C VAL A 348 10.88 6.95 2.89
N SER A 349 10.11 5.90 3.20
CA SER A 349 10.26 5.17 4.46
C SER A 349 11.61 4.45 4.55
N GLY A 350 12.08 3.85 3.45
CA GLY A 350 13.41 3.25 3.38
C GLY A 350 14.51 4.30 3.61
N LEU A 351 14.42 5.44 2.93
CA LEU A 351 15.35 6.56 3.09
C LEU A 351 15.35 7.10 4.53
N LEU A 352 14.17 7.30 5.14
CA LEU A 352 14.05 7.76 6.54
C LEU A 352 14.80 6.86 7.52
N THR A 353 14.83 5.56 7.28
CA THR A 353 15.55 4.62 8.16
C THR A 353 17.06 4.64 8.00
N ALA A 354 17.57 5.33 6.98
CA ALA A 354 19.00 5.51 6.74
C ALA A 354 19.51 6.89 7.18
N LEU A 355 18.62 7.84 7.49
CA LEU A 355 18.99 9.19 7.91
C LEU A 355 19.29 9.26 9.41
N PRO A 356 20.19 10.17 9.83
CA PRO A 356 20.43 10.41 11.24
C PRO A 356 19.15 10.88 11.95
N LEU A 357 18.95 10.40 13.17
CA LEU A 357 17.85 10.88 14.01
C LEU A 357 18.15 12.31 14.49
N PRO A 358 17.12 13.16 14.65
CA PRO A 358 17.31 14.44 15.31
C PRO A 358 17.71 14.18 16.76
N LEU A 359 18.89 14.66 17.15
CA LEU A 359 19.35 14.58 18.53
C LEU A 359 18.58 15.64 19.35
N PRO A 360 17.94 15.27 20.47
CA PRO A 360 17.53 16.27 21.43
C PRO A 360 18.80 16.89 22.02
N TRP A 361 18.98 18.19 21.81
CA TRP A 361 19.92 19.01 22.58
C TRP A 361 19.39 19.25 23.99
#